data_AF-A0A7C9TZI4-F1
#
_entry.id   AF-A0A7C9TZI4-F1
#
_cell.length_a   1.000
_cell.length_b   1.000
_cell.length_c   1.000
_cell.angle_alpha   90.00
_cell.angle_beta   90.00
_cell.angle_gamma   90.00
#
_symmetry.space_group_name_H-M   'P 1'
#
loop_
_entity.id
_entity.type
_entity.pdbx_description
1 polymer ?
#
loop_
_entity_poly.entity_id
_entity_poly.type
_entity_poly.pdbx_seq_one_letter_code
_entity_poly.pdbx_strand_id
1 'polypeptide(L)'
;MPAKVCKRLVIDASVARAAGRENATNPTAKNCRDFLKVVRELRHIIVMTPDIKEEWNKHQSLFARRWRSSMVAQKQLEYRTDILTNNELWDVCDRLAETDNQRQEMFKDLRLLEAALVTDKIVISLDDNTARRFFSRAARELEAIADIVWVNPNNVEEEQPIAWLENGAEPEKERYLGFWQPEG
;
A
#
# COMPACT_ATOMS: atom_id res chain seq x y z
N MET A 1 1.08 -24.60 -17.13
CA MET A 1 0.58 -23.68 -16.08
C MET A 1 0.85 -22.27 -16.56
N PRO A 2 -0.11 -21.34 -16.55
CA PRO A 2 0.19 -19.95 -16.87
C PRO A 2 1.28 -19.43 -15.94
N ALA A 3 2.17 -18.58 -16.47
CA ALA A 3 3.22 -17.97 -15.65
C ALA A 3 2.57 -17.18 -14.51
N LYS A 4 3.01 -17.43 -13.28
CA LYS A 4 2.53 -16.71 -12.09
C LYS A 4 2.81 -15.22 -12.26
N VAL A 5 1.76 -14.41 -12.39
CA VAL A 5 1.87 -12.97 -12.62
C VAL A 5 2.45 -12.31 -11.37
N CYS A 6 3.66 -11.79 -11.48
CA CYS A 6 4.32 -11.06 -10.40
C CYS A 6 4.01 -9.57 -10.57
N LYS A 7 3.35 -8.97 -9.57
CA LYS A 7 3.05 -7.52 -9.52
C LYS A 7 4.05 -6.75 -8.63
N ARG A 8 4.15 -5.44 -8.88
CA ARG A 8 4.85 -4.42 -8.08
C ARG A 8 3.87 -3.78 -7.10
N LEU A 9 4.16 -3.95 -5.81
CA LEU A 9 3.31 -3.50 -4.72
C LEU A 9 4.01 -2.36 -3.98
N VAL A 10 3.32 -1.24 -3.80
CA VAL A 10 3.73 -0.20 -2.86
C VAL A 10 3.14 -0.54 -1.51
N ILE A 11 3.98 -0.87 -0.53
CA ILE A 11 3.52 -1.27 0.81
C ILE A 11 3.87 -0.18 1.81
N ASP A 12 2.84 0.34 2.46
CA ASP A 12 2.93 1.34 3.51
C ASP A 12 3.69 0.81 4.74
N ALA A 13 4.43 1.70 5.41
CA ALA A 13 5.05 1.44 6.68
C ALA A 13 4.04 1.06 7.78
N SER A 14 2.77 1.49 7.68
CA SER A 14 1.71 1.07 8.62
C SER A 14 1.58 -0.46 8.70
N VAL A 15 1.60 -1.15 7.55
CA VAL A 15 1.57 -2.62 7.44
C VAL A 15 2.84 -3.24 8.02
N ALA A 16 4.00 -2.69 7.66
CA ALA A 16 5.30 -3.16 8.15
C ALA A 16 5.45 -2.99 9.67
N ARG A 17 4.90 -1.91 10.23
CA ARG A 17 4.86 -1.62 11.66
C ARG A 17 3.92 -2.59 12.38
N ALA A 18 2.72 -2.81 11.84
CA ALA A 18 1.70 -3.64 12.46
C ALA A 18 2.04 -5.13 12.43
N ALA A 19 2.77 -5.61 11.42
CA ALA A 19 3.15 -7.02 11.28
C ALA A 19 3.88 -7.55 12.53
N GLY A 20 3.19 -8.35 13.33
CA GLY A 20 3.68 -8.84 14.62
C GLY A 20 4.59 -10.07 14.49
N ARG A 21 5.27 -10.42 15.59
CA ARG A 21 6.00 -11.70 15.72
C ARG A 21 5.02 -12.89 15.73
N GLU A 22 5.51 -14.10 15.54
CA GLU A 22 4.69 -15.32 15.40
C GLU A 22 3.68 -15.54 16.54
N ASN A 23 4.03 -15.16 17.77
CA ASN A 23 3.17 -15.29 18.95
C ASN A 23 2.20 -14.12 19.14
N ALA A 24 2.08 -13.19 18.19
CA ALA A 24 1.16 -12.07 18.30
C ALA A 24 -0.29 -12.56 18.24
N THR A 25 -1.08 -12.19 19.24
CA THR A 25 -2.51 -12.53 19.37
C THR A 25 -3.44 -11.49 18.73
N ASN A 26 -2.94 -10.27 18.49
CA ASN A 26 -3.71 -9.22 17.82
C ASN A 26 -4.02 -9.63 16.36
N PRO A 27 -5.29 -9.63 15.92
CA PRO A 27 -5.69 -10.02 14.57
C PRO A 27 -4.97 -9.24 13.47
N THR A 28 -4.89 -7.90 13.57
CA THR A 28 -4.19 -7.04 12.61
C THR A 28 -2.72 -7.43 12.47
N ALA A 29 -2.06 -7.72 13.59
CA ALA A 29 -0.66 -8.12 13.59
C ALA A 29 -0.43 -9.47 12.89
N LYS A 30 -1.37 -10.41 13.05
CA LYS A 30 -1.37 -11.69 12.34
C LYS A 30 -1.65 -11.49 10.85
N ASN A 31 -2.72 -10.78 10.51
CA ASN A 31 -3.15 -10.55 9.13
C ASN A 31 -2.07 -9.85 8.30
N CYS A 32 -1.45 -8.78 8.82
CA CYS A 32 -0.34 -8.10 8.14
C CYS A 32 0.87 -9.02 7.94
N ARG A 33 1.24 -9.80 8.96
CA ARG A 33 2.37 -10.73 8.86
C ARG A 33 2.11 -11.80 7.81
N ASP A 34 0.92 -12.39 7.83
CA ASP A 34 0.56 -13.50 6.95
C ASP A 34 0.42 -12.99 5.50
N PHE A 35 -0.15 -11.81 5.29
CA PHE A 35 -0.13 -11.11 4.00
C PHE A 35 1.29 -10.89 3.46
N LEU A 36 2.21 -10.35 4.27
CA LEU A 36 3.61 -10.16 3.86
C LEU A 36 4.30 -11.49 3.52
N LYS A 37 4.03 -12.57 4.24
CA LYS A 37 4.55 -13.92 3.90
C LYS A 37 4.06 -14.34 2.51
N VAL A 38 2.76 -14.19 2.23
CA VAL A 38 2.17 -14.51 0.93
C VAL A 38 2.77 -13.66 -0.18
N VAL A 39 2.92 -12.34 0.00
CA VAL A 39 3.62 -11.45 -0.97
C VAL A 39 4.97 -12.03 -1.38
N ARG A 40 5.77 -12.48 -0.41
CA ARG A 40 7.07 -13.09 -0.66
C ARG A 40 6.96 -14.42 -1.40
N GLU A 41 6.12 -15.32 -0.91
CA GLU A 41 5.91 -16.66 -1.47
C GLU A 41 5.37 -16.64 -2.91
N LEU A 42 4.52 -15.66 -3.21
CA LEU A 42 3.99 -15.46 -4.55
C LEU A 42 4.95 -14.73 -5.49
N ARG A 43 6.12 -14.31 -4.98
CA ARG A 43 7.18 -13.61 -5.73
C ARG A 43 6.82 -12.21 -6.23
N HIS A 44 5.87 -11.54 -5.57
CA HIS A 44 5.63 -10.12 -5.84
C HIS A 44 6.85 -9.28 -5.49
N ILE A 45 6.96 -8.11 -6.13
CA ILE A 45 8.05 -7.16 -5.96
C ILE A 45 7.54 -6.02 -5.08
N ILE A 46 8.26 -5.67 -4.03
CA ILE A 46 7.97 -4.42 -3.31
C ILE A 46 8.69 -3.25 -3.96
N VAL A 47 7.98 -2.15 -4.12
CA VAL A 47 8.52 -0.88 -4.60
C VAL A 47 8.95 -0.06 -3.39
N MET A 48 10.16 0.48 -3.44
CA MET A 48 10.65 1.40 -2.43
C MET A 48 11.28 2.64 -3.04
N THR A 49 10.84 3.80 -2.57
CA THR A 49 11.49 5.09 -2.77
C THR A 49 12.37 5.43 -1.57
N PRO A 50 13.23 6.47 -1.64
CA PRO A 50 13.93 6.99 -0.47
C PRO A 50 13.00 7.26 0.71
N ASP A 51 11.87 7.93 0.46
CA ASP A 51 10.90 8.32 1.49
C ASP A 51 10.22 7.11 2.13
N ILE A 52 9.69 6.17 1.31
CA ILE A 52 9.07 4.94 1.81
C ILE A 52 10.10 4.12 2.61
N LYS A 53 11.34 4.04 2.12
CA LYS A 53 12.42 3.35 2.84
C LYS A 53 12.71 4.01 4.18
N GLU A 54 12.73 5.34 4.24
CA GLU A 54 12.98 6.09 5.47
C GLU A 54 11.86 5.83 6.50
N GLU A 55 10.60 5.90 6.07
CA GLU A 55 9.45 5.64 6.92
C GLU A 55 9.45 4.23 7.49
N TRP A 56 9.78 3.25 6.64
CA TRP A 56 10.01 1.87 7.10
C TRP A 56 11.15 1.78 8.12
N ASN A 57 12.26 2.50 7.94
CA ASN A 57 13.36 2.44 8.90
C ASN A 57 12.97 3.01 10.27
N LYS A 58 12.07 4.01 10.30
CA LYS A 58 11.54 4.62 11.52
C LYS A 58 10.55 3.70 12.25
N HIS A 59 9.71 2.97 11.50
CA HIS A 59 8.51 2.35 12.09
C HIS A 59 8.40 0.83 11.93
N GLN A 60 9.15 0.17 11.05
CA GLN A 60 8.97 -1.26 10.77
C GLN A 60 9.21 -2.13 12.01
N SER A 61 8.45 -3.21 12.13
CA SER A 61 8.67 -4.20 13.16
C SER A 61 9.97 -5.01 12.90
N LEU A 62 10.46 -5.72 13.92
CA LEU A 62 11.58 -6.65 13.75
C LEU A 62 11.26 -7.78 12.75
N PHE A 63 10.00 -8.20 12.68
CA PHE A 63 9.56 -9.15 11.66
C PHE A 63 9.69 -8.53 10.26
N ALA A 64 9.10 -7.35 10.05
CA ALA A 64 9.11 -6.67 8.76
C ALA A 64 10.52 -6.33 8.29
N ARG A 65 11.44 -5.98 9.20
CA ARG A 65 12.85 -5.79 8.88
C ARG A 65 13.50 -7.06 8.31
N ARG A 66 13.31 -8.21 8.98
CA ARG A 66 13.83 -9.51 8.53
C ARG A 66 13.19 -9.94 7.21
N TRP A 67 11.89 -9.73 7.09
CA TRP A 67 11.14 -9.99 5.88
C TRP A 67 11.67 -9.16 4.71
N ARG A 68 11.88 -7.86 4.89
CA ARG A 68 12.46 -6.97 3.88
C ARG A 68 13.86 -7.42 3.46
N SER A 69 14.72 -7.83 4.40
CA SER A 69 16.03 -8.41 4.06
C SER A 69 15.89 -9.67 3.20
N SER A 70 14.89 -10.52 3.45
CA SER A 70 14.61 -11.67 2.59
C SER A 70 14.12 -11.28 1.19
N MET A 71 13.29 -10.24 1.06
CA MET A 71 12.87 -9.70 -0.24
C MET A 71 14.08 -9.23 -1.06
N VAL A 72 15.04 -8.55 -0.44
CA VAL A 72 16.29 -8.14 -1.11
C VAL A 72 17.09 -9.34 -1.58
N ALA A 73 17.30 -10.34 -0.70
CA ALA A 73 18.05 -11.55 -1.04
C ALA A 73 17.42 -12.33 -2.21
N GLN A 74 16.09 -12.29 -2.32
CA GLN A 74 15.33 -12.95 -3.40
C GLN A 74 15.13 -12.07 -4.64
N LYS A 75 15.70 -10.86 -4.68
CA LYS A 75 15.54 -9.88 -5.78
C LYS A 75 14.08 -9.46 -5.99
N GLN A 76 13.32 -9.38 -4.91
CA GLN A 76 11.90 -8.98 -4.87
C GLN A 76 11.71 -7.55 -4.31
N LEU A 77 12.74 -6.71 -4.42
CA LEU A 77 12.68 -5.30 -4.04
C LEU A 77 13.17 -4.48 -5.22
N GLU A 78 12.33 -3.56 -5.69
CA GLU A 78 12.66 -2.56 -6.69
C GLU A 78 12.84 -1.21 -5.99
N TYR A 79 14.08 -0.68 -6.03
CA TYR A 79 14.39 0.63 -5.43
C TYR A 79 14.36 1.70 -6.52
N ARG A 80 13.54 2.73 -6.34
CA ARG A 80 13.26 3.77 -7.35
C ARG A 80 13.56 5.14 -6.77
N THR A 81 14.53 5.83 -7.35
CA THR A 81 14.93 7.21 -6.99
C THR A 81 14.52 8.24 -8.05
N ASP A 82 13.94 7.77 -9.14
CA ASP A 82 13.51 8.52 -10.31
C ASP A 82 12.05 8.99 -10.23
N ILE A 83 11.34 8.61 -9.17
CA ILE A 83 9.94 9.00 -8.96
C ILE A 83 9.90 10.48 -8.57
N LEU A 84 9.31 11.29 -9.45
CA LEU A 84 9.18 12.73 -9.25
C LEU A 84 7.91 13.05 -8.47
N THR A 85 7.95 14.18 -7.77
CA THR A 85 6.75 14.73 -7.12
C THR A 85 5.71 15.13 -8.17
N ASN A 86 4.47 14.70 -7.95
CA ASN A 86 3.35 15.05 -8.81
C ASN A 86 2.62 16.28 -8.23
N ASN A 87 3.02 17.48 -8.66
CA ASN A 87 2.47 18.73 -8.11
C ASN A 87 0.93 18.81 -8.22
N GLU A 88 0.33 18.31 -9.31
CA GLU A 88 -1.13 18.32 -9.47
C GLU A 88 -1.83 17.47 -8.40
N LEU A 89 -1.29 16.28 -8.12
CA LEU A 89 -1.79 15.43 -7.04
C LEU A 89 -1.65 16.13 -5.67
N TRP A 90 -0.52 16.79 -5.44
CA TRP A 90 -0.29 17.56 -4.20
C TRP A 90 -1.29 18.71 -4.05
N ASP A 91 -1.52 19.49 -5.10
CA ASP A 91 -2.45 20.63 -5.09
C ASP A 91 -3.90 20.20 -4.85
N VAL A 92 -4.34 19.09 -5.48
CA VAL A 92 -5.68 18.53 -5.25
C VAL A 92 -5.82 18.06 -3.80
N CYS A 93 -4.83 17.34 -3.29
CA CYS A 93 -4.84 16.86 -1.91
C CYS A 93 -4.78 18.00 -0.89
N ASP A 94 -4.00 19.04 -1.15
CA ASP A 94 -3.92 20.23 -0.28
C ASP A 94 -5.25 20.97 -0.20
N ARG A 95 -5.92 21.15 -1.35
CA ARG A 95 -7.24 21.80 -1.43
C ARG A 95 -8.35 21.00 -0.74
N LEU A 96 -8.24 19.67 -0.74
CA LEU A 96 -9.22 18.77 -0.11
C LEU A 96 -9.02 18.60 1.40
N ALA A 97 -7.84 18.91 1.91
CA ALA A 97 -7.56 18.86 3.35
C ALA A 97 -8.29 20.00 4.07
N GLU A 98 -9.14 19.67 5.03
CA GLU A 98 -9.93 20.65 5.80
C GLU A 98 -9.17 21.15 7.04
N THR A 99 -8.11 20.42 7.46
CA THR A 99 -7.28 20.74 8.62
C THR A 99 -5.80 20.46 8.36
N ASP A 100 -4.92 21.14 9.09
CA ASP A 100 -3.48 20.89 9.01
C ASP A 100 -3.09 19.46 9.40
N ASN A 101 -3.84 18.84 10.31
CA ASN A 101 -3.60 17.45 10.71
C ASN A 101 -3.93 16.48 9.56
N GLN A 102 -5.07 16.67 8.88
CA GLN A 102 -5.42 15.89 7.69
C GLN A 102 -4.38 16.08 6.58
N ARG A 103 -3.96 17.33 6.34
CA ARG A 103 -2.90 17.66 5.38
C ARG A 103 -1.61 16.88 5.68
N GLN A 104 -1.16 16.88 6.94
CA GLN A 104 0.06 16.18 7.34
C GLN A 104 -0.03 14.66 7.16
N GLU A 105 -1.15 14.04 7.53
CA GLU A 105 -1.35 12.60 7.36
C GLU A 105 -1.38 12.24 5.86
N MET A 106 -2.17 12.98 5.06
CA MET A 106 -2.24 12.77 3.60
C MET A 106 -0.87 12.92 2.91
N PHE A 107 -0.07 13.91 3.32
CA PHE A 107 1.23 14.18 2.67
C PHE A 107 2.24 13.06 2.86
N LYS A 108 2.15 12.29 3.95
CA LYS A 108 2.96 11.10 4.14
C LYS A 108 2.59 10.03 3.11
N ASP A 109 1.30 9.80 2.92
CA ASP A 109 0.79 8.74 2.05
C ASP A 109 0.73 9.11 0.56
N LEU A 110 0.82 10.40 0.22
CA LEU A 110 0.92 10.89 -1.17
C LEU A 110 2.08 10.23 -1.92
N ARG A 111 3.20 10.01 -1.23
CA ARG A 111 4.39 9.36 -1.78
C ARG A 111 4.12 7.90 -2.18
N LEU A 112 3.13 7.26 -1.55
CA LEU A 112 2.69 5.92 -1.93
C LEU A 112 1.96 5.94 -3.28
N LEU A 113 1.10 6.94 -3.51
CA LEU A 113 0.39 7.11 -4.79
C LEU A 113 1.35 7.43 -5.93
N GLU A 114 2.31 8.34 -5.71
CA GLU A 114 3.34 8.66 -6.70
C GLU A 114 4.12 7.40 -7.13
N ALA A 115 4.47 6.55 -6.16
CA ALA A 115 5.13 5.27 -6.44
C ALA A 115 4.22 4.29 -7.20
N ALA A 116 2.93 4.26 -6.86
CA ALA A 116 1.95 3.37 -7.50
C ALA A 116 1.69 3.78 -8.95
N LEU A 117 1.60 5.09 -9.23
CA LEU A 117 1.34 5.66 -10.56
C LEU A 117 2.37 5.26 -11.62
N VAL A 118 3.63 5.06 -11.22
CA VAL A 118 4.74 4.68 -12.13
C VAL A 118 5.08 3.19 -12.07
N THR A 119 4.24 2.39 -11.41
CA THR A 119 4.37 0.93 -11.31
C THR A 119 3.04 0.26 -11.65
N ASP A 120 2.62 -0.77 -10.91
CA ASP A 120 1.42 -1.55 -11.24
C ASP A 120 0.15 -0.99 -10.60
N LYS A 121 0.18 0.26 -10.10
CA LYS A 121 -0.95 0.97 -9.48
C LYS A 121 -1.59 0.24 -8.29
N ILE A 122 -0.77 -0.41 -7.45
CA ILE A 122 -1.24 -1.12 -6.25
C ILE A 122 -0.59 -0.54 -4.99
N VAL A 123 -1.43 -0.12 -4.04
CA VAL A 123 -1.06 0.33 -2.70
C VAL A 123 -1.63 -0.63 -1.65
N ILE A 124 -0.79 -1.05 -0.72
CA ILE A 124 -1.18 -1.85 0.44
C ILE A 124 -0.98 -1.00 1.70
N SER A 125 -2.05 -0.68 2.41
CA SER A 125 -2.02 0.17 3.61
C SER A 125 -3.12 -0.21 4.60
N LEU A 126 -2.91 0.06 5.89
CA LEU A 126 -3.94 -0.11 6.92
C LEU A 126 -4.90 1.08 7.05
N ASP A 127 -4.61 2.21 6.40
CA ASP A 127 -5.34 3.46 6.61
C ASP A 127 -6.52 3.65 5.64
N ASP A 128 -7.60 2.90 5.89
CA ASP A 128 -8.85 3.07 5.14
C ASP A 128 -9.61 4.34 5.57
N ASN A 129 -9.50 4.72 6.84
CA ASN A 129 -10.36 5.76 7.43
C ASN A 129 -9.92 7.18 7.09
N THR A 130 -8.62 7.40 6.95
CA THR A 130 -8.05 8.70 6.61
C THR A 130 -7.53 8.66 5.18
N ALA A 131 -6.38 8.05 4.93
CA ALA A 131 -5.73 8.10 3.62
C ALA A 131 -6.61 7.61 2.46
N ARG A 132 -7.14 6.37 2.52
CA ARG A 132 -7.98 5.84 1.44
C ARG A 132 -9.23 6.68 1.21
N ARG A 133 -9.90 7.13 2.28
CA ARG A 133 -11.08 8.00 2.18
C ARG A 133 -10.76 9.33 1.50
N PHE A 134 -9.65 9.96 1.86
CA PHE A 134 -9.21 11.21 1.23
C PHE A 134 -8.81 11.01 -0.22
N PHE A 135 -8.01 9.98 -0.51
CA PHE A 135 -7.59 9.71 -1.89
C PHE A 135 -8.74 9.24 -2.78
N SER A 136 -9.77 8.61 -2.22
CA SER A 136 -11.00 8.29 -2.96
C SER A 136 -11.82 9.55 -3.29
N ARG A 137 -11.79 10.58 -2.43
CA ARG A 137 -12.33 11.91 -2.78
C ARG A 137 -11.48 12.56 -3.88
N ALA A 138 -10.16 12.54 -3.74
CA ALA A 138 -9.22 13.10 -4.73
C ALA A 138 -9.35 12.42 -6.10
N ALA A 139 -9.59 11.11 -6.13
CA ALA A 139 -9.79 10.33 -7.36
C ALA A 139 -11.02 10.77 -8.18
N ARG A 140 -11.98 11.48 -7.57
CA ARG A 140 -13.13 12.07 -8.28
C ARG A 140 -12.76 13.35 -9.02
N GLU A 141 -11.68 14.01 -8.61
CA GLU A 141 -11.17 15.23 -9.23
C GLU A 141 -9.95 14.97 -10.12
N LEU A 142 -9.18 13.92 -9.81
CA LEU A 142 -7.97 13.54 -10.53
C LEU A 142 -8.08 12.08 -11.02
N GLU A 143 -8.47 11.92 -12.28
CA GLU A 143 -8.67 10.60 -12.91
C GLU A 143 -7.41 9.73 -12.87
N ALA A 144 -6.22 10.35 -12.88
CA ALA A 144 -4.94 9.64 -12.89
C ALA A 144 -4.76 8.65 -11.73
N ILE A 145 -5.36 8.92 -10.55
CA ILE A 145 -5.29 8.05 -9.38
C ILE A 145 -6.52 7.16 -9.20
N ALA A 146 -7.53 7.29 -10.07
CA ALA A 146 -8.82 6.63 -9.88
C ALA A 146 -8.74 5.11 -10.00
N ASP A 147 -7.84 4.59 -10.83
CA ASP A 147 -7.61 3.16 -11.05
C ASP A 147 -6.49 2.57 -10.18
N ILE A 148 -6.01 3.31 -9.17
CA ILE A 148 -5.13 2.75 -8.15
C ILE A 148 -5.93 1.79 -7.27
N VAL A 149 -5.45 0.54 -7.22
CA VAL A 149 -5.93 -0.51 -6.34
C VAL A 149 -5.39 -0.26 -4.94
N TRP A 150 -6.28 -0.07 -3.98
CA TRP A 150 -5.94 0.04 -2.56
C TRP A 150 -6.44 -1.20 -1.81
N VAL A 151 -5.57 -1.81 -1.01
CA VAL A 151 -5.91 -3.00 -0.23
C VAL A 151 -5.48 -2.86 1.21
N ASN A 152 -6.41 -3.17 2.13
CA ASN A 152 -6.10 -3.28 3.54
C ASN A 152 -5.91 -4.75 3.94
N PRO A 153 -4.69 -5.19 4.32
CA PRO A 153 -4.43 -6.56 4.75
C PRO A 153 -5.28 -7.03 5.94
N ASN A 154 -5.85 -6.10 6.71
CA ASN A 154 -6.69 -6.41 7.84
C ASN A 154 -8.19 -6.47 7.52
N ASN A 155 -8.63 -6.00 6.35
CA ASN A 155 -10.01 -6.13 5.92
C ASN A 155 -10.27 -7.56 5.37
N VAL A 156 -10.13 -8.56 6.23
CA VAL A 156 -10.15 -9.96 5.82
C VAL A 156 -11.54 -10.43 5.41
N GLU A 157 -12.60 -9.90 6.01
CA GLU A 157 -13.97 -10.37 5.74
C GLU A 157 -14.48 -9.87 4.38
N GLU A 158 -14.33 -8.58 4.10
CA GLU A 158 -14.88 -7.95 2.88
C GLU A 158 -13.91 -8.03 1.71
N GLU A 159 -12.62 -7.78 1.96
CA GLU A 159 -11.62 -7.66 0.89
C GLU A 159 -10.81 -8.93 0.67
N GLN A 160 -10.86 -9.95 1.53
CA GLN A 160 -10.17 -11.23 1.35
C GLN A 160 -8.74 -11.10 0.74
N PRO A 161 -7.85 -10.26 1.32
CA PRO A 161 -6.67 -9.73 0.64
C PRO A 161 -5.63 -10.80 0.28
N ILE A 162 -5.55 -11.89 1.05
CA ILE A 162 -4.67 -13.03 0.74
C ILE A 162 -5.20 -13.81 -0.48
N ALA A 163 -6.50 -14.12 -0.53
CA ALA A 163 -7.08 -14.82 -1.67
C ALA A 163 -6.95 -13.99 -2.95
N TRP A 164 -7.13 -12.67 -2.85
CA TRP A 164 -6.89 -11.74 -3.95
C TRP A 164 -5.43 -11.79 -4.45
N LEU A 165 -4.44 -11.76 -3.55
CA LEU A 165 -3.02 -11.93 -3.90
C LEU A 165 -2.78 -13.28 -4.59
N GLU A 166 -3.31 -14.38 -4.03
CA GLU A 166 -3.16 -15.74 -4.56
C GLU A 166 -3.74 -15.88 -5.97
N ASN A 167 -4.79 -15.11 -6.28
CA ASN A 167 -5.41 -14.99 -7.60
C ASN A 167 -4.68 -14.03 -8.55
N GLY A 168 -3.45 -13.62 -8.23
CA GLY A 168 -2.59 -12.83 -9.11
C GLY A 168 -2.62 -11.33 -8.86
N ALA A 169 -3.29 -10.89 -7.77
CA ALA A 169 -3.44 -9.47 -7.45
C ALA A 169 -4.05 -8.69 -8.63
N GLU A 170 -5.07 -9.26 -9.27
CA GLU A 170 -5.73 -8.63 -10.40
C GLU A 170 -6.58 -7.43 -9.96
N PRO A 171 -6.62 -6.34 -10.73
CA PRO A 171 -7.42 -5.19 -10.36
C PRO A 171 -8.92 -5.52 -10.27
N GLU A 172 -9.50 -5.25 -9.12
CA GLU A 172 -10.94 -5.39 -8.85
C GLU A 172 -11.55 -4.02 -8.67
N LYS A 173 -12.72 -3.78 -9.28
CA LYS A 173 -13.32 -2.46 -9.36
C LYS A 173 -13.59 -1.86 -7.99
N GLU A 174 -13.98 -2.70 -7.04
CA GLU A 174 -14.32 -2.35 -5.66
C GLU A 174 -13.10 -1.87 -4.85
N ARG A 175 -11.88 -2.18 -5.32
CA ARG A 175 -10.62 -1.75 -4.70
C ARG A 175 -10.05 -0.46 -5.29
N TYR A 176 -10.59 0.00 -6.42
CA TYR A 176 -10.16 1.25 -7.04
C TYR A 176 -10.54 2.44 -6.17
N LEU A 177 -9.60 3.36 -5.96
CA LEU A 177 -9.87 4.61 -5.24
C LEU A 177 -11.04 5.39 -5.86
N GLY A 178 -11.20 5.38 -7.19
CA GLY A 178 -12.30 6.07 -7.87
C GLY A 178 -13.68 5.43 -7.66
N PHE A 179 -13.74 4.17 -7.25
CA PHE A 179 -14.99 3.41 -7.05
C PHE A 179 -15.27 3.09 -5.58
N TRP A 180 -14.25 3.07 -4.74
CA TRP A 180 -14.38 2.80 -3.32
C TRP A 180 -15.16 3.91 -2.61
N GLN A 181 -16.05 3.50 -1.72
CA GLN A 181 -16.82 4.41 -0.88
C GLN A 181 -16.75 3.91 0.56
N PRO A 182 -16.44 4.76 1.54
CA PRO A 182 -16.58 4.39 2.93
C PRO A 182 -18.07 4.13 3.21
N GLU A 183 -18.40 3.08 3.97
CA GLU A 183 -19.74 2.97 4.53
C GLU A 183 -20.00 4.22 5.41
N GLY A 184 -21.21 4.77 5.28
CA GLY A 184 -21.61 6.09 5.79
C GLY A 184 -21.56 6.24 7.30
#